data_AF-A0A524JW47-F1
#
_entry.id   AF-A0A524JW47-F1
#
_cell.length_a   1.000
_cell.length_b   1.000
_cell.length_c   1.000
_cell.angle_alpha   90.00
_cell.angle_beta   90.00
_cell.angle_gamma   90.00
#
_symmetry.space_group_name_H-M   'P 1'
#
loop_
_entity.id
_entity.type
_entity.pdbx_description
1 polymer ?
#
loop_
_entity_poly.entity_id
_entity_poly.type
_entity_poly.pdbx_seq_one_letter_code
_entity_poly.pdbx_strand_id
1 'polypeptide(L)'
;MKCACMFVCLWLVFAGFVFPQAGGTDKELIKQVIDDSIGWFKTKDFNRLFEIFPLDPNLFLFQPTSQGTVIGGEAFRQSTDLWRDKNNVYLWHKVKDLRINLSASGTVAWWSAMLDDCGSYGGREFCWKDCRWTGVAEKRNGKWVIVQGHFSFPRDNAQAEAPAEEAAPVEEFADYQSMRQRVGELFAQKKYAAAALILRGGLDKFTDHQVANTYNLALSALLQKDQEKAIYWLEEGHRRGLFFSKWAFLAEFWKPLTGHDRFKAILQENDRLIAAAQKQGSMKLELVKPAAFDPKRRYPLFIALHGGGENMADFKPRWTSPRLQKEFVVAYVQSSQVADMKGFHWQEDAVTIEELTAAYKEVQQQIDIDPKRVYIGGFSSGGYGSMIALFSGSIPVKGFVILCPELPADPDDAQLALLAKRKIRGTLLTTEFDRRIERQKAFVNRLNAGRVAVKLKITPNIGQWYPENLPQLIDQALKFM
;
A
#
# COMPACT_ATOMS: atom_id res chain seq x y z
N MET A 1 -102.33 -5.69 -20.68
CA MET A 1 -101.30 -5.02 -21.52
C MET A 1 -100.05 -5.89 -21.45
N LYS A 2 -99.86 -6.81 -22.41
CA LYS A 2 -99.00 -6.68 -23.63
C LYS A 2 -97.54 -6.36 -23.25
N CYS A 3 -96.48 -7.06 -23.66
CA CYS A 3 -96.18 -8.23 -24.49
C CYS A 3 -94.74 -8.63 -24.08
N ALA A 4 -94.42 -9.89 -23.76
CA ALA A 4 -93.93 -10.92 -24.69
C ALA A 4 -92.81 -10.44 -25.64
N CYS A 5 -91.58 -10.93 -25.42
CA CYS A 5 -90.79 -11.49 -26.50
C CYS A 5 -89.84 -12.58 -25.96
N MET A 6 -89.97 -13.74 -26.57
CA MET A 6 -89.38 -15.04 -26.28
C MET A 6 -88.55 -15.41 -27.52
N PHE A 7 -87.30 -15.84 -27.32
CA PHE A 7 -86.52 -16.66 -28.26
C PHE A 7 -85.51 -17.42 -27.37
N VAL A 8 -85.78 -18.67 -26.98
CA VAL A 8 -85.56 -19.94 -27.71
C VAL A 8 -84.09 -20.22 -28.03
N CYS A 9 -83.58 -21.21 -27.29
CA CYS A 9 -82.59 -22.24 -27.61
C CYS A 9 -81.33 -21.89 -28.43
N LEU A 10 -80.17 -22.23 -27.86
CA LEU A 10 -79.44 -23.41 -28.33
C LEU A 10 -78.58 -24.00 -27.22
N TRP A 11 -78.80 -25.28 -26.93
CA TRP A 11 -77.86 -26.13 -26.23
C TRP A 11 -76.62 -26.33 -27.11
N LEU A 12 -75.43 -26.03 -26.57
CA LEU A 12 -74.18 -26.64 -27.02
C LEU A 12 -73.40 -27.03 -25.77
N VAL A 13 -73.48 -28.33 -25.45
CA VAL A 13 -72.47 -29.00 -24.64
C VAL A 13 -71.18 -28.93 -25.43
N PHE A 14 -70.21 -28.15 -24.96
CA PHE A 14 -68.81 -28.41 -25.25
C PHE A 14 -68.10 -28.74 -23.95
N ALA A 15 -67.48 -29.91 -24.00
CA ALA A 15 -66.56 -30.49 -23.06
C ALA A 15 -65.68 -29.46 -22.34
N GLY A 16 -65.42 -29.73 -21.07
CA GLY A 16 -64.60 -28.90 -20.22
C GLY A 16 -63.27 -28.54 -20.87
N PHE A 17 -62.96 -27.25 -20.86
CA PHE A 17 -61.58 -26.84 -20.73
C PHE A 17 -61.24 -26.92 -19.25
N VAL A 18 -60.79 -28.11 -18.85
CA VAL A 18 -59.75 -28.19 -17.83
C VAL A 18 -58.65 -27.25 -18.33
N PHE A 19 -58.48 -26.10 -17.66
CA PHE A 19 -57.28 -25.30 -17.86
C PHE A 19 -56.10 -26.27 -17.72
N PRO A 20 -55.16 -26.31 -18.68
CA PRO A 20 -53.97 -27.12 -18.50
C PRO A 20 -53.36 -26.70 -17.16
N GLN A 21 -53.06 -27.67 -16.31
CA GLN A 21 -52.22 -27.46 -15.14
C GLN A 21 -50.84 -26.96 -15.63
N ALA A 22 -50.74 -25.67 -15.92
CA ALA A 22 -49.49 -25.01 -16.29
C ALA A 22 -48.48 -25.01 -15.13
N GLY A 23 -48.93 -25.31 -13.91
CA GLY A 23 -48.09 -25.28 -12.71
C GLY A 23 -47.02 -26.37 -12.62
N GLY A 24 -47.15 -27.48 -13.36
CA GLY A 24 -46.18 -28.59 -13.31
C GLY A 24 -45.00 -28.40 -14.27
N THR A 25 -45.30 -28.10 -15.54
CA THR A 25 -44.28 -27.97 -16.60
C THR A 25 -43.51 -26.66 -16.51
N ASP A 26 -44.17 -25.53 -16.21
CA ASP A 26 -43.46 -24.25 -16.08
C ASP A 26 -42.50 -24.23 -14.89
N LYS A 27 -42.84 -24.88 -13.77
CA LYS A 27 -41.92 -24.96 -12.62
C LYS A 27 -40.64 -25.73 -12.95
N GLU A 28 -40.71 -26.81 -13.72
CA GLU A 28 -39.52 -27.53 -14.16
C GLU A 28 -38.70 -26.72 -15.17
N LEU A 29 -39.36 -26.00 -16.08
CA LEU A 29 -38.66 -25.09 -17.01
C LEU A 29 -37.97 -23.94 -16.26
N ILE A 30 -38.62 -23.35 -15.26
CA ILE A 30 -38.02 -22.30 -14.43
C ILE A 30 -36.84 -22.86 -13.63
N LYS A 31 -36.99 -24.05 -13.04
CA LYS A 31 -35.91 -24.73 -12.33
C LYS A 31 -34.70 -24.96 -13.23
N GLN A 32 -34.91 -25.39 -14.47
CA GLN A 32 -33.85 -25.55 -15.45
C GLN A 32 -33.20 -24.21 -15.82
N VAL A 33 -33.99 -23.14 -16.01
CA VAL A 33 -33.45 -21.79 -16.26
C VAL A 33 -32.59 -21.29 -15.10
N ILE A 34 -33.01 -21.55 -13.86
CA ILE A 34 -32.24 -21.21 -12.66
C ILE A 34 -30.91 -21.99 -12.65
N ASP A 35 -30.94 -23.31 -12.82
CA ASP A 35 -29.72 -24.13 -12.85
C ASP A 35 -28.75 -23.70 -13.97
N ASP A 36 -29.27 -23.57 -15.20
CA ASP A 36 -28.49 -23.17 -16.37
C ASP A 36 -27.86 -21.77 -16.24
N SER A 37 -28.48 -20.87 -15.45
CA SER A 37 -27.97 -19.51 -15.22
C SER A 37 -26.61 -19.47 -14.52
N ILE A 38 -26.24 -20.57 -13.85
CA ILE A 38 -24.90 -20.83 -13.31
C ILE A 38 -24.18 -21.91 -14.14
N GLY A 39 -24.90 -22.97 -14.50
CA GLY A 39 -24.37 -24.16 -15.17
C GLY A 39 -23.77 -23.92 -16.56
N TRP A 40 -24.14 -22.84 -17.25
CA TRP A 40 -23.56 -22.44 -18.53
C TRP A 40 -22.01 -22.41 -18.50
N PHE A 41 -21.42 -22.07 -17.35
CA PHE A 41 -19.96 -21.91 -17.21
C PHE A 41 -19.21 -23.23 -17.43
N LYS A 42 -19.83 -24.37 -17.14
CA LYS A 42 -19.27 -25.72 -17.35
C LYS A 42 -18.78 -25.95 -18.78
N THR A 43 -19.54 -25.46 -19.75
CA THR A 43 -19.23 -25.59 -21.19
C THR A 43 -18.97 -24.23 -21.84
N LYS A 44 -18.98 -23.15 -21.07
CA LYS A 44 -18.96 -21.76 -21.54
C LYS A 44 -20.04 -21.48 -22.59
N ASP A 45 -21.26 -21.98 -22.35
CA ASP A 45 -22.42 -21.76 -23.22
C ASP A 45 -23.00 -20.35 -23.03
N PHE A 46 -22.30 -19.36 -23.60
CA PHE A 46 -22.75 -17.97 -23.58
C PHE A 46 -24.07 -17.77 -24.32
N ASN A 47 -24.42 -18.63 -25.29
CA ASN A 47 -25.70 -18.53 -25.99
C ASN A 47 -26.83 -18.81 -25.02
N ARG A 48 -26.74 -19.91 -24.26
CA ARG A 48 -27.71 -20.24 -23.22
C ARG A 48 -27.78 -19.16 -22.14
N LEU A 49 -26.64 -18.66 -21.69
CA LEU A 49 -26.56 -17.57 -20.72
C LEU A 49 -27.34 -16.34 -21.19
N PHE A 50 -27.14 -15.93 -22.45
CA PHE A 50 -27.77 -14.74 -23.01
C PHE A 50 -29.23 -14.94 -23.44
N GLU A 51 -29.71 -16.18 -23.57
CA GLU A 51 -31.14 -16.46 -23.62
C GLU A 51 -31.80 -16.27 -22.26
N ILE A 52 -31.11 -16.67 -21.17
CA ILE A 52 -31.62 -16.57 -19.80
C ILE A 52 -31.63 -15.13 -19.30
N PHE A 53 -30.55 -14.38 -19.56
CA PHE A 53 -30.45 -12.96 -19.21
C PHE A 53 -30.59 -12.12 -20.48
N PRO A 54 -31.78 -11.55 -20.73
CA PRO A 54 -32.07 -10.86 -21.98
C PRO A 54 -31.30 -9.54 -22.07
N LEU A 55 -31.16 -9.03 -23.30
CA LEU A 55 -30.66 -7.68 -23.54
C LEU A 55 -31.75 -6.65 -23.16
N ASP A 56 -32.03 -6.54 -21.86
CA ASP A 56 -33.09 -5.71 -21.29
C ASP A 56 -32.46 -4.56 -20.46
N PRO A 57 -32.77 -3.29 -20.75
CA PRO A 57 -32.25 -2.16 -19.96
C PRO A 57 -32.69 -2.19 -18.49
N ASN A 58 -33.77 -2.92 -18.14
CA ASN A 58 -34.29 -3.03 -16.78
C ASN A 58 -33.75 -4.24 -16.02
N LEU A 59 -32.87 -5.06 -16.61
CA LEU A 59 -32.23 -6.16 -15.90
C LEU A 59 -31.48 -5.60 -14.67
N PHE A 60 -31.70 -6.18 -13.50
CA PHE A 60 -31.04 -5.73 -12.29
C PHE A 60 -30.55 -6.90 -11.43
N LEU A 61 -29.24 -6.98 -11.19
CA LEU A 61 -28.63 -8.05 -10.40
C LEU A 61 -27.80 -7.46 -9.26
N PHE A 62 -28.22 -7.68 -8.02
CA PHE A 62 -27.36 -7.45 -6.86
C PHE A 62 -26.35 -8.59 -6.73
N GLN A 63 -25.07 -8.22 -6.72
CA GLN A 63 -23.98 -9.12 -6.38
C GLN A 63 -23.60 -8.96 -4.90
N PRO A 64 -22.84 -9.90 -4.32
CA PRO A 64 -22.46 -9.81 -2.91
C PRO A 64 -21.61 -8.59 -2.55
N THR A 65 -21.01 -7.91 -3.54
CA THR A 65 -20.28 -6.65 -3.36
C THR A 65 -20.96 -5.53 -4.12
N SER A 66 -20.93 -4.31 -3.57
CA SER A 66 -21.54 -3.13 -4.21
C SER A 66 -20.97 -2.83 -5.59
N GLN A 67 -19.68 -3.08 -5.79
CA GLN A 67 -18.97 -2.91 -7.07
C GLN A 67 -19.38 -3.92 -8.15
N GLY A 68 -20.04 -5.02 -7.78
CA GLY A 68 -20.49 -6.05 -8.72
C GLY A 68 -21.92 -5.85 -9.23
N THR A 69 -22.67 -4.87 -8.72
CA THR A 69 -24.07 -4.67 -9.10
C THR A 69 -24.21 -4.43 -10.60
N VAL A 70 -25.06 -5.20 -11.26
CA VAL A 70 -25.30 -5.10 -12.71
C VAL A 70 -26.63 -4.40 -12.96
N ILE A 71 -26.60 -3.36 -13.78
CA ILE A 71 -27.77 -2.59 -14.21
C ILE A 71 -27.81 -2.60 -15.74
N GLY A 72 -28.81 -3.28 -16.30
CA GLY A 72 -29.03 -3.46 -17.73
C GLY A 72 -28.32 -4.66 -18.35
N GLY A 73 -28.93 -5.19 -19.42
CA GLY A 73 -28.43 -6.35 -20.16
C GLY A 73 -27.11 -6.12 -20.90
N GLU A 74 -26.79 -4.88 -21.26
CA GLU A 74 -25.49 -4.53 -21.85
C GLU A 74 -24.36 -4.67 -20.83
N ALA A 75 -24.52 -4.08 -19.64
CA ALA A 75 -23.57 -4.22 -18.54
C ALA A 75 -23.41 -5.69 -18.14
N PHE A 76 -24.50 -6.46 -18.15
CA PHE A 76 -24.43 -7.90 -17.91
C PHE A 76 -23.52 -8.58 -18.93
N ARG A 77 -23.72 -8.39 -20.23
CA ARG A 77 -22.88 -9.01 -21.27
C ARG A 77 -21.42 -8.62 -21.14
N GLN A 78 -21.12 -7.35 -20.88
CA GLN A 78 -19.73 -6.88 -20.64
C GLN A 78 -19.11 -7.59 -19.43
N SER A 79 -19.86 -7.77 -18.34
CA SER A 79 -19.36 -8.48 -17.15
C SER A 79 -19.00 -9.94 -17.43
N THR A 80 -19.53 -10.55 -18.49
CA THR A 80 -19.25 -11.95 -18.85
C THR A 80 -17.89 -12.16 -19.53
N ASP A 81 -17.23 -11.10 -20.00
CA ASP A 81 -15.99 -11.24 -20.79
C ASP A 81 -14.81 -11.81 -19.99
N LEU A 82 -14.74 -11.52 -18.69
CA LEU A 82 -13.75 -12.11 -17.78
C LEU A 82 -13.82 -13.64 -17.81
N TRP A 83 -15.02 -14.20 -17.90
CA TRP A 83 -15.27 -15.64 -17.86
C TRP A 83 -14.91 -16.34 -19.17
N ARG A 84 -14.58 -15.61 -20.24
CA ARG A 84 -14.06 -16.18 -21.49
C ARG A 84 -12.63 -16.69 -21.32
N ASP A 85 -11.85 -16.12 -20.41
CA ASP A 85 -10.46 -16.52 -20.16
C ASP A 85 -10.38 -18.04 -19.89
N LYS A 86 -9.48 -18.74 -20.59
CA LYS A 86 -9.21 -20.17 -20.39
C LYS A 86 -8.77 -20.51 -18.97
N ASN A 87 -8.22 -19.54 -18.25
CA ASN A 87 -7.81 -19.69 -16.86
C ASN A 87 -9.01 -19.70 -15.91
N ASN A 88 -10.17 -19.17 -16.31
CA ASN A 88 -11.44 -19.32 -15.60
C ASN A 88 -12.05 -20.69 -15.92
N VAL A 89 -11.99 -21.59 -14.94
CA VAL A 89 -12.41 -22.98 -15.03
C VAL A 89 -13.56 -23.25 -14.07
N TYR A 90 -14.65 -23.80 -14.60
CA TYR A 90 -15.76 -24.32 -13.80
C TYR A 90 -15.33 -25.56 -13.03
N LEU A 91 -15.69 -25.64 -11.75
CA LEU A 91 -15.52 -26.86 -10.95
C LEU A 91 -16.87 -27.54 -10.74
N TRP A 92 -17.77 -26.88 -10.01
CA TRP A 92 -19.12 -27.38 -9.74
C TRP A 92 -20.01 -26.29 -9.15
N HIS A 93 -21.33 -26.47 -9.26
CA HIS A 93 -22.30 -25.70 -8.52
C HIS A 93 -23.40 -26.60 -7.95
N LYS A 94 -24.12 -26.12 -6.93
CA LYS A 94 -25.23 -26.83 -6.31
C LYS A 94 -26.30 -25.85 -5.84
N VAL A 95 -27.49 -25.95 -6.44
CA VAL A 95 -28.68 -25.25 -5.98
C VAL A 95 -29.39 -26.08 -4.90
N LYS A 96 -29.54 -25.50 -3.71
CA LYS A 96 -30.14 -26.10 -2.51
C LYS A 96 -31.38 -25.31 -2.12
N ASP A 97 -32.33 -25.96 -1.43
CA ASP A 97 -33.53 -25.33 -0.86
C ASP A 97 -34.32 -24.45 -1.85
N LEU A 98 -34.36 -24.85 -3.12
CA LEU A 98 -35.01 -24.09 -4.18
C LEU A 98 -36.53 -24.07 -4.00
N ARG A 99 -37.09 -22.87 -3.90
CA ARG A 99 -38.53 -22.60 -3.82
C ARG A 99 -38.93 -21.73 -4.99
N ILE A 100 -39.89 -22.17 -5.80
CA ILE A 100 -40.40 -21.44 -6.97
C ILE A 100 -41.90 -21.19 -6.79
N ASN A 101 -42.29 -19.92 -6.92
CA ASN A 101 -43.68 -19.48 -6.91
C ASN A 101 -44.02 -18.79 -8.22
N LEU A 102 -45.26 -18.98 -8.68
CA LEU A 102 -45.80 -18.30 -9.85
C LEU A 102 -46.85 -17.28 -9.43
N SER A 103 -46.88 -16.16 -10.14
CA SER A 103 -47.99 -15.21 -10.15
C SER A 103 -49.29 -15.88 -10.62
N ALA A 104 -50.43 -15.27 -10.28
CA ALA A 104 -51.75 -15.78 -10.67
C ALA A 104 -51.94 -15.85 -12.20
N SER A 105 -51.27 -14.99 -12.97
CA SER A 105 -51.27 -15.02 -14.44
C SER A 105 -50.40 -16.14 -15.02
N GLY A 106 -49.51 -16.75 -14.23
CA GLY A 106 -48.55 -17.75 -14.70
C GLY A 106 -47.42 -17.18 -15.58
N THR A 107 -47.31 -15.85 -15.71
CA THR A 107 -46.33 -15.19 -16.59
C THR A 107 -45.11 -14.65 -15.86
N VAL A 108 -45.17 -14.56 -14.53
CA VAL A 108 -44.07 -14.14 -13.66
C VAL A 108 -43.84 -15.19 -12.59
N ALA A 109 -42.59 -15.47 -12.27
CA ALA A 109 -42.17 -16.35 -11.19
C ALA A 109 -41.12 -15.66 -10.30
N TRP A 110 -41.09 -16.00 -9.02
CA TRP A 110 -40.03 -15.60 -8.11
C TRP A 110 -39.51 -16.81 -7.34
N TRP A 111 -38.24 -16.77 -6.98
CA TRP A 111 -37.60 -17.87 -6.27
C TRP A 111 -36.72 -17.42 -5.11
N SER A 112 -36.45 -18.38 -4.23
CA SER A 112 -35.38 -18.34 -3.24
C SER A 112 -34.64 -19.66 -3.23
N ALA A 113 -33.32 -19.64 -3.09
CA ALA A 113 -32.46 -20.81 -2.99
C ALA A 113 -31.20 -20.50 -2.17
N MET A 114 -30.48 -21.55 -1.80
CA MET A 114 -29.10 -21.49 -1.35
C MET A 114 -28.20 -22.00 -2.48
N LEU A 115 -27.12 -21.29 -2.78
CA LEU A 115 -26.20 -21.61 -3.87
C LEU A 115 -24.80 -21.88 -3.33
N ASP A 116 -24.25 -23.03 -3.72
CA ASP A 116 -22.81 -23.23 -3.76
C ASP A 116 -22.35 -23.10 -5.21
N ASP A 117 -21.33 -22.28 -5.48
CA ASP A 117 -20.77 -22.08 -6.82
C ASP A 117 -19.25 -21.98 -6.74
N CYS A 118 -18.55 -22.90 -7.40
CA CYS A 118 -17.11 -23.06 -7.30
C CYS A 118 -16.46 -23.06 -8.69
N GLY A 119 -15.38 -22.28 -8.80
CA GLY A 119 -14.52 -22.23 -9.97
C GLY A 119 -13.06 -22.20 -9.56
N SER A 120 -12.17 -22.14 -10.54
CA SER A 120 -10.77 -21.79 -10.32
C SER A 120 -10.28 -20.78 -11.36
N TYR A 121 -9.34 -19.94 -10.95
CA TYR A 121 -8.63 -19.03 -11.84
C TYR A 121 -7.14 -19.30 -11.77
N GLY A 122 -6.53 -19.68 -12.89
CA GLY A 122 -5.08 -19.95 -12.95
C GLY A 122 -4.63 -21.06 -11.98
N GLY A 123 -5.50 -22.05 -11.74
CA GLY A 123 -5.25 -23.18 -10.82
C GLY A 123 -5.59 -22.92 -9.35
N ARG A 124 -6.04 -21.72 -8.97
CA ARG A 124 -6.51 -21.42 -7.61
C ARG A 124 -8.03 -21.47 -7.54
N GLU A 125 -8.57 -22.31 -6.66
CA GLU A 125 -10.01 -22.43 -6.44
C GLU A 125 -10.61 -21.22 -5.70
N PHE A 126 -11.83 -20.86 -6.06
CA PHE A 126 -12.70 -19.93 -5.36
C PHE A 126 -14.10 -20.53 -5.27
N CYS A 127 -14.78 -20.32 -4.15
CA CYS A 127 -16.11 -20.85 -3.92
C CYS A 127 -17.00 -19.86 -3.19
N TRP A 128 -18.21 -19.68 -3.71
CA TRP A 128 -19.34 -19.20 -2.94
C TRP A 128 -19.98 -20.41 -2.27
N LYS A 129 -20.14 -20.35 -0.95
CA LYS A 129 -20.80 -21.38 -0.15
C LYS A 129 -21.97 -20.76 0.58
N ASP A 130 -23.10 -21.47 0.57
CA ASP A 130 -24.32 -21.04 1.23
C ASP A 130 -24.71 -19.59 0.88
N CYS A 131 -24.55 -19.23 -0.40
CA CYS A 131 -24.98 -17.93 -0.91
C CYS A 131 -26.51 -17.92 -0.98
N ARG A 132 -27.14 -16.96 -0.30
CA ARG A 132 -28.59 -16.72 -0.42
C ARG A 132 -28.83 -16.13 -1.79
N TRP A 133 -29.68 -16.81 -2.56
CA TRP A 133 -29.99 -16.41 -3.91
C TRP A 133 -31.50 -16.27 -4.11
N THR A 134 -31.92 -15.10 -4.55
CA THR A 134 -33.32 -14.79 -4.87
C THR A 134 -33.41 -14.13 -6.23
N GLY A 135 -34.56 -14.22 -6.89
CA GLY A 135 -34.76 -13.51 -8.14
C GLY A 135 -36.18 -13.62 -8.69
N VAL A 136 -36.36 -12.97 -9.84
CA VAL A 136 -37.62 -12.89 -10.58
C VAL A 136 -37.37 -13.29 -12.03
N ALA A 137 -38.24 -14.16 -12.55
CA ALA A 137 -38.26 -14.59 -13.92
C ALA A 137 -39.60 -14.25 -14.58
N GLU A 138 -39.55 -13.95 -15.88
CA GLU A 138 -40.72 -13.64 -16.69
C GLU A 138 -40.80 -14.59 -17.89
N LYS A 139 -42.03 -14.94 -18.28
CA LYS A 139 -42.29 -15.70 -19.49
C LYS A 139 -42.47 -14.74 -20.66
N ARG A 140 -41.48 -14.69 -21.55
CA ARG A 140 -41.46 -13.85 -22.76
C ARG A 140 -41.40 -14.74 -24.00
N ASN A 141 -42.35 -14.58 -24.92
CA ASN A 141 -42.44 -15.38 -26.15
C ASN A 141 -42.34 -16.90 -25.91
N GLY A 142 -42.98 -17.39 -24.84
CA GLY A 142 -42.97 -18.81 -24.46
C GLY A 142 -41.71 -19.29 -23.74
N LYS A 143 -40.68 -18.45 -23.57
CA LYS A 143 -39.44 -18.77 -22.86
C LYS A 143 -39.38 -18.06 -21.51
N TRP A 144 -38.80 -18.70 -20.50
CA TRP A 144 -38.53 -18.07 -19.20
C TRP A 144 -37.17 -17.38 -19.21
N VAL A 145 -37.14 -16.13 -18.75
CA VAL A 145 -35.93 -15.31 -18.66
C VAL A 145 -35.81 -14.68 -17.27
N ILE A 146 -34.60 -14.48 -16.77
CA ILE A 146 -34.35 -13.81 -15.49
C ILE A 146 -34.26 -12.30 -15.72
N VAL A 147 -35.05 -11.55 -14.97
CA VAL A 147 -35.12 -10.08 -15.06
C VAL A 147 -34.60 -9.38 -13.80
N GLN A 148 -34.53 -10.11 -12.69
CA GLN A 148 -33.96 -9.62 -11.44
C GLN A 148 -33.27 -10.76 -10.68
N GLY A 149 -32.16 -10.46 -10.01
CA GLY A 149 -31.44 -11.39 -9.17
C GLY A 149 -30.75 -10.71 -8.00
N HIS A 150 -30.54 -11.47 -6.93
CA HIS A 150 -29.83 -11.00 -5.75
C HIS A 150 -29.09 -12.16 -5.10
N PHE A 151 -27.78 -11.99 -4.98
CA PHE A 151 -26.87 -12.87 -4.25
C PHE A 151 -26.39 -12.17 -2.98
N SER A 152 -26.43 -12.86 -1.85
CA SER A 152 -25.93 -12.34 -0.58
C SER A 152 -25.41 -13.45 0.33
N PHE A 153 -24.50 -13.09 1.24
CA PHE A 153 -24.07 -14.01 2.28
C PHE A 153 -24.68 -13.61 3.63
N PRO A 154 -25.22 -14.55 4.42
CA PRO A 154 -25.54 -14.31 5.81
C PRO A 154 -24.33 -13.78 6.56
N ARG A 155 -24.45 -12.61 7.19
CA ARG A 155 -23.41 -12.08 8.09
C ARG A 155 -23.14 -13.02 9.27
N ASP A 156 -24.14 -13.80 9.66
CA ASP A 156 -24.09 -14.71 10.80
C ASP A 156 -23.28 -16.00 10.52
N ASN A 157 -23.20 -16.45 9.26
CA ASN A 157 -22.36 -17.63 8.88
C ASN A 157 -20.95 -17.26 8.42
N ALA A 158 -20.66 -15.98 8.17
CA ALA A 158 -19.28 -15.50 8.05
C ALA A 158 -18.49 -15.62 9.37
N GLN A 159 -19.14 -16.00 10.47
CA GLN A 159 -18.55 -16.26 11.78
C GLN A 159 -18.26 -17.75 12.08
N ALA A 160 -18.62 -18.69 11.21
CA ALA A 160 -18.57 -20.13 11.55
C ALA A 160 -17.32 -20.90 11.04
N GLU A 161 -16.47 -20.33 10.19
CA GLU A 161 -15.19 -20.97 9.76
C GLU A 161 -13.95 -20.08 9.92
N ALA A 162 -14.10 -18.88 10.51
CA ALA A 162 -12.97 -18.15 11.09
C ALA A 162 -13.10 -18.25 12.62
N PRO A 163 -12.02 -18.52 13.38
CA PRO A 163 -12.08 -18.30 14.82
C PRO A 163 -12.53 -16.86 15.04
N ALA A 164 -13.62 -16.70 15.80
CA ALA A 164 -14.33 -15.46 16.02
C ALA A 164 -13.37 -14.27 16.24
N GLU A 165 -13.30 -13.36 15.27
CA GLU A 165 -13.10 -11.96 15.61
C GLU A 165 -14.50 -11.36 15.71
N GLU A 166 -14.90 -11.05 16.95
CA GLU A 166 -15.92 -10.05 17.22
C GLU A 166 -15.73 -8.91 16.22
N ALA A 167 -16.77 -8.55 15.48
CA ALA A 167 -16.81 -7.27 14.81
C ALA A 167 -16.82 -6.22 15.93
N ALA A 168 -15.62 -5.88 16.41
CA ALA A 168 -15.39 -4.75 17.28
C ALA A 168 -16.07 -3.54 16.60
N PRO A 169 -16.69 -2.64 17.39
CA PRO A 169 -17.15 -1.37 16.86
C PRO A 169 -16.05 -0.79 15.97
N VAL A 170 -16.41 -0.27 14.80
CA VAL A 170 -15.43 0.43 13.94
C VAL A 170 -14.87 1.57 14.80
N GLU A 171 -13.67 1.38 15.34
CA GLU A 171 -13.01 2.38 16.16
C GLU A 171 -12.78 3.59 15.23
N GLU A 172 -13.47 4.70 15.50
CA GLU A 172 -13.28 5.94 14.76
C GLU A 172 -12.17 6.76 15.41
N PHE A 173 -11.23 7.22 14.60
CA PHE A 173 -10.10 8.02 15.04
C PHE A 173 -10.20 9.44 14.49
N ALA A 174 -10.07 10.45 15.34
CA ALA A 174 -10.06 11.85 14.92
C ALA A 174 -8.82 12.20 14.09
N ASP A 175 -7.67 11.62 14.44
CA ASP A 175 -6.38 11.89 13.81
C ASP A 175 -5.56 10.62 13.57
N TYR A 176 -4.54 10.74 12.70
CA TYR A 176 -3.70 9.62 12.30
C TYR A 176 -2.81 9.09 13.44
N GLN A 177 -2.35 9.98 14.33
CA GLN A 177 -1.45 9.62 15.41
C GLN A 177 -2.15 8.69 16.40
N SER A 178 -3.36 9.04 16.81
CA SER A 178 -4.24 8.23 17.66
C SER A 178 -4.54 6.88 17.02
N MET A 179 -4.87 6.86 15.72
CA MET A 179 -5.08 5.61 14.96
C MET A 179 -3.82 4.74 14.97
N ARG A 180 -2.64 5.33 14.70
CA ARG A 180 -1.38 4.58 14.62
C ARG A 180 -0.90 4.07 15.96
N GLN A 181 -1.12 4.82 17.03
CA GLN A 181 -0.86 4.34 18.39
C GLN A 181 -1.67 3.08 18.66
N ARG A 182 -2.98 3.12 18.37
CA ARG A 182 -3.87 1.97 18.54
C ARG A 182 -3.47 0.76 17.70
N VAL A 183 -3.11 0.97 16.43
CA VAL A 183 -2.55 -0.10 15.58
C VAL A 183 -1.28 -0.67 16.20
N GLY A 184 -0.38 0.16 16.72
CA GLY A 184 0.85 -0.28 17.38
C GLY A 184 0.59 -1.16 18.61
N GLU A 185 -0.38 -0.78 19.45
CA GLU A 185 -0.81 -1.58 20.61
C GLU A 185 -1.32 -2.97 20.18
N LEU A 186 -2.13 -3.03 19.12
CA LEU A 186 -2.66 -4.28 18.59
C LEU A 186 -1.54 -5.16 18.00
N PHE A 187 -0.57 -4.56 17.30
CA PHE A 187 0.61 -5.29 16.82
C PHE A 187 1.45 -5.86 17.98
N ALA A 188 1.65 -5.08 19.05
CA ALA A 188 2.35 -5.56 20.25
C ALA A 188 1.62 -6.73 20.91
N GLN A 189 0.28 -6.73 20.87
CA GLN A 189 -0.58 -7.82 21.33
C GLN A 189 -0.74 -8.97 20.32
N LYS A 190 -0.09 -8.90 19.14
CA LYS A 190 -0.23 -9.84 18.02
C LYS A 190 -1.67 -9.95 17.47
N LYS A 191 -2.51 -8.95 17.69
CA LYS A 191 -3.89 -8.85 17.19
C LYS A 191 -3.92 -8.23 15.79
N TYR A 192 -3.34 -8.94 14.83
CA TYR A 192 -3.09 -8.40 13.49
C TYR A 192 -4.35 -8.21 12.63
N ALA A 193 -5.38 -9.03 12.81
CA ALA A 193 -6.62 -8.89 12.04
C ALA A 193 -7.46 -7.69 12.51
N ALA A 194 -7.62 -7.50 13.83
CA ALA A 194 -8.11 -6.24 14.39
C ALA A 194 -7.32 -5.00 13.91
N ALA A 195 -5.98 -5.07 13.90
CA ALA A 195 -5.16 -3.97 13.37
C ALA A 195 -5.42 -3.70 11.88
N ALA A 196 -5.62 -4.76 11.07
CA ALA A 196 -5.94 -4.64 9.66
C ALA A 196 -7.31 -3.99 9.41
N LEU A 197 -8.30 -4.20 10.27
CA LEU A 197 -9.60 -3.51 10.17
C LEU A 197 -9.45 -2.00 10.31
N ILE A 198 -8.68 -1.55 11.32
CA ILE A 198 -8.40 -0.13 11.56
C ILE A 198 -7.61 0.47 10.40
N LEU A 199 -6.53 -0.19 9.97
CA LEU A 199 -5.69 0.27 8.87
C LEU A 199 -6.47 0.43 7.57
N ARG A 200 -7.39 -0.50 7.28
CA ARG A 200 -8.26 -0.44 6.09
C ARG A 200 -9.20 0.76 6.16
N GLY A 201 -9.85 1.01 7.30
CA GLY A 201 -10.68 2.20 7.49
C GLY A 201 -9.90 3.51 7.36
N GLY A 202 -8.62 3.50 7.71
CA GLY A 202 -7.72 4.64 7.58
C GLY A 202 -7.21 4.93 6.17
N LEU A 203 -7.36 4.02 5.19
CA LEU A 203 -6.80 4.19 3.84
C LEU A 203 -7.38 5.40 3.10
N ASP A 204 -8.70 5.56 3.17
CA ASP A 204 -9.39 6.65 2.45
C ASP A 204 -9.53 7.90 3.33
N LYS A 205 -9.45 7.74 4.67
CA LYS A 205 -9.51 8.85 5.62
C LYS A 205 -8.20 9.62 5.74
N PHE A 206 -7.06 8.92 5.76
CA PHE A 206 -5.74 9.51 5.95
C PHE A 206 -4.90 9.35 4.68
N THR A 207 -5.28 10.11 3.64
CA THR A 207 -4.72 10.01 2.30
C THR A 207 -3.21 10.24 2.25
N ASP A 208 -2.67 11.12 3.09
CA ASP A 208 -1.22 11.36 3.21
C ASP A 208 -0.42 10.19 3.79
N HIS A 209 -1.10 9.18 4.33
CA HIS A 209 -0.49 8.03 4.99
C HIS A 209 -0.84 6.69 4.33
N GLN A 210 -1.31 6.73 3.08
CA GLN A 210 -1.71 5.52 2.35
C GLN A 210 -0.57 4.50 2.21
N VAL A 211 0.67 4.94 1.93
CA VAL A 211 1.84 4.03 1.83
C VAL A 211 2.06 3.26 3.13
N ALA A 212 2.04 3.98 4.26
CA ALA A 212 2.24 3.36 5.57
C ALA A 212 1.09 2.40 5.89
N ASN A 213 -0.14 2.75 5.55
CA ASN A 213 -1.30 1.91 5.84
C ASN A 213 -1.33 0.65 4.96
N THR A 214 -1.08 0.76 3.65
CA THR A 214 -1.01 -0.41 2.74
C THR A 214 0.15 -1.33 3.09
N TYR A 215 1.33 -0.78 3.42
CA TYR A 215 2.46 -1.59 3.89
C TYR A 215 2.12 -2.35 5.17
N ASN A 216 1.51 -1.69 6.17
CA ASN A 216 1.15 -2.33 7.42
C ASN A 216 0.00 -3.33 7.24
N LEU A 217 -0.93 -3.13 6.30
CA LEU A 217 -1.94 -4.12 5.93
C LEU A 217 -1.31 -5.39 5.35
N ALA A 218 -0.35 -5.22 4.45
CA ALA A 218 0.41 -6.34 3.90
C ALA A 218 1.17 -7.09 5.01
N LEU A 219 1.82 -6.36 5.91
CA LEU A 219 2.52 -6.93 7.06
C LEU A 219 1.56 -7.65 8.02
N SER A 220 0.40 -7.06 8.34
CA SER A 220 -0.62 -7.71 9.18
C SER A 220 -1.08 -9.04 8.59
N ALA A 221 -1.30 -9.10 7.27
CA ALA A 221 -1.66 -10.34 6.59
C ALA A 221 -0.52 -11.37 6.61
N LEU A 222 0.71 -10.93 6.36
CA LEU A 222 1.87 -11.80 6.37
C LEU A 222 2.13 -12.42 7.74
N LEU A 223 1.97 -11.64 8.82
CA LEU A 223 2.11 -12.12 10.21
C LEU A 223 0.99 -13.10 10.62
N GLN A 224 -0.13 -13.11 9.90
CA GLN A 224 -1.18 -14.13 10.00
C GLN A 224 -0.94 -15.33 9.09
N LYS A 225 0.22 -15.38 8.40
CA LYS A 225 0.61 -16.40 7.42
C LYS A 225 -0.27 -16.41 6.17
N ASP A 226 -0.98 -15.32 5.88
CA ASP A 226 -1.77 -15.13 4.67
C ASP A 226 -0.94 -14.39 3.61
N GLN A 227 -0.11 -15.14 2.90
CA GLN A 227 0.80 -14.62 1.87
C GLN A 227 0.04 -13.97 0.70
N GLU A 228 -1.07 -14.57 0.32
CA GLU A 228 -1.91 -14.12 -0.79
C GLU A 228 -2.52 -12.75 -0.52
N LYS A 229 -3.04 -12.55 0.70
CA LYS A 229 -3.58 -11.27 1.14
C LYS A 229 -2.49 -10.24 1.39
N ALA A 230 -1.30 -10.66 1.84
CA ALA A 230 -0.16 -9.76 1.96
C ALA A 230 0.20 -9.17 0.58
N ILE A 231 0.34 -10.03 -0.44
CA ILE A 231 0.61 -9.61 -1.81
C ILE A 231 -0.51 -8.73 -2.37
N TYR A 232 -1.78 -9.08 -2.13
CA TYR A 232 -2.93 -8.27 -2.54
C TYR A 232 -2.83 -6.82 -2.03
N TRP A 233 -2.44 -6.60 -0.78
CA TRP A 233 -2.32 -5.24 -0.24
C TRP A 233 -1.16 -4.44 -0.83
N LEU A 234 -0.08 -5.11 -1.23
CA LEU A 234 1.01 -4.47 -1.96
C LEU A 234 0.56 -4.07 -3.38
N GLU A 235 -0.17 -4.95 -4.07
CA GLU A 235 -0.78 -4.65 -5.38
C GLU A 235 -1.83 -3.53 -5.29
N GLU A 236 -2.63 -3.50 -4.23
CA GLU A 236 -3.56 -2.40 -3.96
C GLU A 236 -2.80 -1.07 -3.79
N GLY A 237 -1.64 -1.09 -3.13
CA GLY A 237 -0.77 0.07 -3.05
C GLY A 237 -0.39 0.59 -4.44
N HIS A 238 0.09 -0.28 -5.33
CA HIS A 238 0.43 0.10 -6.70
C HIS A 238 -0.80 0.56 -7.51
N ARG A 239 -1.96 -0.10 -7.35
CA ARG A 239 -3.22 0.32 -8.01
C ARG A 239 -3.67 1.72 -7.58
N ARG A 240 -3.27 2.17 -6.39
CA ARG A 240 -3.49 3.53 -5.87
C ARG A 240 -2.40 4.53 -6.30
N GLY A 241 -1.47 4.14 -7.15
CA GLY A 241 -0.37 4.99 -7.61
C GLY A 241 0.73 5.19 -6.57
N LEU A 242 0.81 4.30 -5.56
CA LEU A 242 1.85 4.33 -4.53
C LEU A 242 3.04 3.46 -4.95
N PHE A 243 4.23 3.82 -4.50
CA PHE A 243 5.37 2.91 -4.43
C PHE A 243 5.96 2.91 -3.02
N PHE A 244 6.55 1.79 -2.63
CA PHE A 244 7.18 1.57 -1.35
C PHE A 244 8.64 1.95 -1.39
N SER A 245 9.21 2.24 -0.22
CA SER A 245 10.64 2.52 -0.09
C SER A 245 11.49 1.44 -0.75
N LYS A 246 12.61 1.83 -1.38
CA LYS A 246 13.58 0.87 -1.96
C LYS A 246 14.10 -0.17 -0.96
N TRP A 247 13.98 0.10 0.34
CA TRP A 247 14.37 -0.83 1.41
C TRP A 247 13.19 -1.56 2.07
N ALA A 248 11.96 -1.30 1.63
CA ALA A 248 10.72 -1.75 2.29
C ALA A 248 10.67 -3.27 2.49
N PHE A 249 11.28 -4.02 1.57
CA PHE A 249 11.20 -5.49 1.51
C PHE A 249 12.50 -6.20 1.90
N LEU A 250 13.47 -5.50 2.52
CA LEU A 250 14.74 -6.11 2.94
C LEU A 250 14.65 -6.94 4.23
N ALA A 251 13.59 -6.75 5.03
CA ALA A 251 13.47 -7.42 6.31
C ALA A 251 13.17 -8.92 6.14
N GLU A 252 13.77 -9.74 7.01
CA GLU A 252 13.67 -11.21 7.01
C GLU A 252 12.24 -11.74 6.97
N PHE A 253 11.29 -11.02 7.58
CA PHE A 253 9.89 -11.43 7.60
C PHE A 253 9.24 -11.43 6.21
N TRP A 254 9.80 -10.75 5.20
CA TRP A 254 9.35 -10.82 3.81
C TRP A 254 9.87 -12.03 3.03
N LYS A 255 10.86 -12.76 3.56
CA LYS A 255 11.44 -13.94 2.90
C LYS A 255 10.40 -14.97 2.42
N PRO A 256 9.32 -15.27 3.16
CA PRO A 256 8.30 -16.20 2.71
C PRO A 256 7.66 -15.84 1.36
N LEU A 257 7.69 -14.57 0.95
CA LEU A 257 7.11 -14.12 -0.32
C LEU A 257 8.09 -14.18 -1.49
N THR A 258 9.39 -14.35 -1.27
CA THR A 258 10.42 -14.20 -2.32
C THR A 258 10.30 -15.21 -3.47
N GLY A 259 9.76 -16.40 -3.18
CA GLY A 259 9.46 -17.41 -4.20
C GLY A 259 8.24 -17.10 -5.07
N HIS A 260 7.35 -16.21 -4.62
CA HIS A 260 6.05 -15.97 -5.22
C HIS A 260 6.14 -15.02 -6.43
N ASP A 261 5.63 -15.44 -7.60
CA ASP A 261 5.79 -14.67 -8.84
C ASP A 261 5.09 -13.30 -8.81
N ARG A 262 3.89 -13.22 -8.23
CA ARG A 262 3.22 -11.92 -7.96
C ARG A 262 4.06 -10.98 -7.09
N PHE A 263 4.77 -11.50 -6.07
CA PHE A 263 5.65 -10.66 -5.26
C PHE A 263 6.87 -10.19 -6.03
N LYS A 264 7.47 -11.05 -6.88
CA LYS A 264 8.55 -10.62 -7.80
C LYS A 264 8.07 -9.51 -8.74
N ALA A 265 6.84 -9.63 -9.26
CA ALA A 265 6.23 -8.59 -10.08
C ALA A 265 6.03 -7.27 -9.30
N ILE A 266 5.65 -7.35 -8.02
CA ILE A 266 5.62 -6.18 -7.13
C ILE A 266 6.99 -5.53 -7.00
N LEU A 267 8.06 -6.31 -6.76
CA LEU A 267 9.41 -5.73 -6.66
C LEU A 267 9.81 -5.01 -7.95
N GLN A 268 9.60 -5.65 -9.11
CA GLN A 268 9.91 -5.07 -10.43
C GLN A 268 9.11 -3.80 -10.71
N GLU A 269 7.82 -3.79 -10.40
CA GLU A 269 6.97 -2.61 -10.59
C GLU A 269 7.37 -1.49 -9.62
N ASN A 270 7.70 -1.82 -8.37
CA ASN A 270 8.17 -0.85 -7.39
C ASN A 270 9.48 -0.17 -7.84
N ASP A 271 10.43 -0.96 -8.36
CA ASP A 271 11.68 -0.45 -8.91
C ASP A 271 11.44 0.44 -10.14
N ARG A 272 10.49 0.05 -11.02
CA ARG A 272 10.09 0.87 -12.17
C ARG A 272 9.50 2.21 -11.73
N LEU A 273 8.65 2.22 -10.70
CA LEU A 273 8.04 3.43 -10.15
C LEU A 273 9.08 4.34 -9.48
N ILE A 274 10.01 3.79 -8.70
CA ILE A 274 11.14 4.55 -8.14
C ILE A 274 11.99 5.14 -9.28
N ALA A 275 12.32 4.37 -10.31
CA ALA A 275 13.08 4.85 -11.46
C ALA A 275 12.33 5.95 -12.24
N ALA A 276 11.00 5.89 -12.31
CA ALA A 276 10.19 6.95 -12.90
C ALA A 276 10.23 8.23 -12.06
N ALA A 277 10.10 8.12 -10.74
CA ALA A 277 10.20 9.25 -9.81
C ALA A 277 11.63 9.85 -9.82
N GLN A 278 12.66 9.02 -9.93
CA GLN A 278 14.06 9.44 -9.98
C GLN A 278 14.36 10.42 -11.12
N LYS A 279 13.64 10.32 -12.25
CA LYS A 279 13.78 11.25 -13.39
C LYS A 279 13.36 12.69 -13.05
N GLN A 280 12.56 12.87 -11.99
CA GLN A 280 12.11 14.17 -11.50
C GLN A 280 12.89 14.61 -10.25
N GLY A 281 13.73 13.73 -9.69
CA GLY A 281 14.58 14.02 -8.55
C GLY A 281 15.60 15.10 -8.91
N SER A 282 15.78 16.06 -8.02
CA SER A 282 16.79 17.11 -8.15
C SER A 282 17.34 17.47 -6.78
N MET A 283 18.63 17.82 -6.75
CA MET A 283 19.27 18.34 -5.56
C MET A 283 18.64 19.68 -5.19
N LYS A 284 18.39 19.89 -3.89
CA LYS A 284 17.90 21.17 -3.35
C LYS A 284 18.83 21.67 -2.26
N LEU A 285 18.98 22.99 -2.19
CA LEU A 285 19.80 23.68 -1.22
C LEU A 285 18.97 24.77 -0.52
N GLU A 286 19.04 24.80 0.81
CA GLU A 286 18.56 25.94 1.59
C GLU A 286 19.63 26.43 2.56
N LEU A 287 19.86 27.75 2.58
CA LEU A 287 20.81 28.41 3.47
C LEU A 287 20.11 29.08 4.64
N VAL A 288 20.47 28.66 5.86
CA VAL A 288 20.10 29.35 7.10
C VAL A 288 21.30 30.14 7.59
N LYS A 289 21.13 31.47 7.67
CA LYS A 289 22.13 32.40 8.17
C LYS A 289 22.00 32.54 9.69
N PRO A 290 23.08 32.84 10.41
CA PRO A 290 22.99 33.08 11.84
C PRO A 290 22.18 34.34 12.16
N ALA A 291 21.55 34.40 13.33
CA ALA A 291 20.62 35.49 13.68
C ALA A 291 21.22 36.91 13.56
N ALA A 292 22.52 37.05 13.84
CA ALA A 292 23.28 38.30 13.68
C ALA A 292 24.22 38.24 12.47
N PHE A 293 23.66 37.90 11.30
CA PHE A 293 24.43 37.79 10.07
C PHE A 293 24.90 39.16 9.56
N ASP A 294 26.19 39.27 9.25
CA ASP A 294 26.83 40.41 8.63
C ASP A 294 27.46 39.97 7.30
N PRO A 295 26.97 40.43 6.14
CA PRO A 295 27.47 40.01 4.84
C PRO A 295 28.96 40.34 4.60
N LYS A 296 29.59 41.19 5.42
CA LYS A 296 31.02 41.53 5.32
C LYS A 296 31.93 40.54 6.06
N ARG A 297 31.37 39.62 6.86
CA ARG A 297 32.13 38.65 7.64
C ARG A 297 32.14 37.29 6.96
N ARG A 298 33.27 36.60 7.09
CA ARG A 298 33.39 35.18 6.71
C ARG A 298 32.89 34.26 7.80
N TYR A 299 31.84 33.50 7.49
CA TYR A 299 31.24 32.55 8.41
C TYR A 299 31.77 31.14 8.19
N PRO A 300 31.91 30.32 9.26
CA PRO A 300 32.07 28.89 9.10
C PRO A 300 30.80 28.30 8.47
N LEU A 301 30.97 27.28 7.63
CA LEU A 301 29.88 26.58 6.95
C LEU A 301 29.64 25.22 7.62
N PHE A 302 28.37 24.90 7.89
CA PHE A 302 27.94 23.56 8.21
C PHE A 302 27.01 23.02 7.12
N ILE A 303 27.37 21.91 6.48
CA ILE A 303 26.55 21.23 5.47
C ILE A 303 25.79 20.10 6.17
N ALA A 304 24.45 20.16 6.16
CA ALA A 304 23.58 19.23 6.88
C ALA A 304 22.79 18.34 5.90
N LEU A 305 22.89 17.01 6.08
CA LEU A 305 22.36 15.99 5.18
C LEU A 305 21.29 15.12 5.87
N HIS A 306 20.12 14.99 5.24
CA HIS A 306 18.97 14.24 5.77
C HIS A 306 19.16 12.71 5.79
N GLY A 307 18.33 12.02 6.59
CA GLY A 307 18.21 10.57 6.62
C GLY A 307 17.58 9.96 5.36
N GLY A 308 17.74 8.65 5.21
CA GLY A 308 17.13 7.92 4.10
C GLY A 308 15.61 7.86 4.29
N GLY A 309 14.85 8.22 3.24
CA GLY A 309 13.39 8.34 3.31
C GLY A 309 12.90 9.66 3.92
N GLU A 310 13.80 10.57 4.27
CA GLU A 310 13.45 11.94 4.66
C GLU A 310 13.61 12.90 3.48
N ASN A 311 12.99 14.06 3.58
CA ASN A 311 13.28 15.24 2.77
C ASN A 311 13.79 16.39 3.66
N MET A 312 14.10 17.53 3.04
CA MET A 312 14.62 18.70 3.76
C MET A 312 13.65 19.23 4.82
N ALA A 313 12.35 19.21 4.55
CA ALA A 313 11.33 19.73 5.46
C ALA A 313 11.21 18.86 6.72
N ASP A 314 11.34 17.55 6.59
CA ASP A 314 11.37 16.61 7.72
C ASP A 314 12.65 16.77 8.56
N PHE A 315 13.79 16.96 7.90
CA PHE A 315 15.10 16.93 8.53
C PHE A 315 15.49 18.24 9.23
N LYS A 316 15.28 19.37 8.55
CA LYS A 316 15.77 20.69 8.99
C LYS A 316 15.35 21.08 10.42
N PRO A 317 14.10 20.87 10.87
CA PRO A 317 13.70 21.18 12.24
C PRO A 317 14.42 20.34 13.31
N ARG A 318 14.88 19.14 12.96
CA ARG A 318 15.53 18.20 13.88
C ARG A 318 17.03 18.40 13.96
N TRP A 319 17.66 18.90 12.91
CA TRP A 319 19.10 19.10 12.83
C TRP A 319 19.47 20.57 13.04
N THR A 320 19.40 21.02 14.29
CA THR A 320 19.77 22.38 14.68
C THR A 320 20.33 22.41 16.09
N SER A 321 21.08 23.48 16.42
CA SER A 321 21.59 23.70 17.77
C SER A 321 21.82 25.20 18.02
N PRO A 322 21.89 25.63 19.30
CA PRO A 322 22.17 27.04 19.63
C PRO A 322 23.46 27.55 18.98
N ARG A 323 24.51 26.72 18.93
CA ARG A 323 25.77 27.12 18.29
C ARG A 323 25.66 27.22 16.77
N LEU A 324 24.98 26.26 16.12
CA LEU A 324 24.74 26.32 14.67
C LEU A 324 23.99 27.60 14.30
N GLN A 325 22.94 27.96 15.03
CA GLN A 325 22.11 29.14 14.79
C GLN A 325 22.85 30.47 15.03
N LYS A 326 23.90 30.47 15.85
CA LYS A 326 24.63 31.69 16.23
C LYS A 326 25.91 31.91 15.44
N GLU A 327 26.63 30.83 15.14
CA GLU A 327 28.02 30.90 14.64
C GLU A 327 28.16 30.50 13.18
N PHE A 328 27.23 29.71 12.62
CA PHE A 328 27.40 29.07 11.31
C PHE A 328 26.39 29.58 10.29
N VAL A 329 26.82 29.61 9.03
CA VAL A 329 25.88 29.44 7.92
C VAL A 329 25.62 27.94 7.81
N VAL A 330 24.35 27.54 7.83
CA VAL A 330 23.94 26.13 7.70
C VAL A 330 23.34 25.91 6.31
N ALA A 331 23.96 25.05 5.52
CA ALA A 331 23.46 24.59 4.25
C ALA A 331 22.74 23.26 4.43
N TYR A 332 21.40 23.29 4.41
CA TYR A 332 20.60 22.07 4.35
C TYR A 332 20.55 21.62 2.90
N VAL A 333 21.02 20.40 2.64
CA VAL A 333 21.05 19.83 1.29
C VAL A 333 20.10 18.64 1.26
N GLN A 334 19.28 18.58 0.20
CA GLN A 334 18.48 17.42 -0.14
C GLN A 334 19.04 16.78 -1.40
N SER A 335 19.28 15.48 -1.35
CA SER A 335 19.72 14.70 -2.50
C SER A 335 18.62 14.56 -3.56
N SER A 336 19.00 14.35 -4.81
CA SER A 336 18.05 13.93 -5.87
C SER A 336 17.68 12.44 -5.81
N GLN A 337 18.43 11.62 -5.07
CA GLN A 337 18.30 10.16 -5.11
C GLN A 337 17.03 9.72 -4.38
N VAL A 338 16.02 9.25 -5.11
CA VAL A 338 14.69 8.91 -4.60
C VAL A 338 14.74 7.62 -3.78
N ALA A 339 14.19 7.67 -2.56
CA ALA A 339 14.09 6.53 -1.67
C ALA A 339 12.67 5.97 -1.61
N ASP A 340 11.66 6.85 -1.57
CA ASP A 340 10.23 6.54 -1.49
C ASP A 340 9.39 7.69 -2.10
N MET A 341 8.06 7.67 -1.90
CA MET A 341 7.13 8.67 -2.45
C MET A 341 7.50 10.14 -2.19
N LYS A 342 8.10 10.44 -1.03
CA LYS A 342 8.39 11.82 -0.60
C LYS A 342 9.83 12.01 -0.11
N GLY A 343 10.57 10.92 0.09
CA GLY A 343 11.89 10.87 0.71
C GLY A 343 13.03 10.52 -0.24
N PHE A 344 14.24 10.91 0.16
CA PHE A 344 15.46 10.82 -0.63
C PHE A 344 16.58 10.10 0.16
N HIS A 345 17.73 9.84 -0.47
CA HIS A 345 18.89 9.17 0.15
C HIS A 345 20.24 9.59 -0.43
N TRP A 346 21.35 9.04 0.07
CA TRP A 346 22.72 9.47 -0.29
C TRP A 346 23.67 8.32 -0.68
N GLN A 347 23.13 7.21 -1.20
CA GLN A 347 23.86 5.93 -1.25
C GLN A 347 24.34 5.55 -2.67
N GLU A 348 24.19 6.46 -3.63
CA GLU A 348 24.89 6.41 -4.93
C GLU A 348 26.09 7.37 -4.86
N ASP A 349 27.29 6.83 -4.65
CA ASP A 349 28.50 7.60 -4.36
C ASP A 349 28.78 8.71 -5.36
N ALA A 350 28.73 8.39 -6.66
CA ALA A 350 29.04 9.34 -7.73
C ALA A 350 28.08 10.53 -7.72
N VAL A 351 26.77 10.27 -7.58
CA VAL A 351 25.73 11.30 -7.52
C VAL A 351 25.91 12.14 -6.25
N THR A 352 26.15 11.51 -5.10
CA THR A 352 26.42 12.20 -3.84
C THR A 352 27.62 13.15 -3.95
N ILE A 353 28.73 12.71 -4.57
CA ILE A 353 29.92 13.55 -4.77
C ILE A 353 29.61 14.75 -5.66
N GLU A 354 28.94 14.51 -6.79
CA GLU A 354 28.55 15.57 -7.74
C GLU A 354 27.65 16.63 -7.07
N GLU A 355 26.60 16.17 -6.39
CA GLU A 355 25.63 17.05 -5.74
C GLU A 355 26.23 17.87 -4.61
N LEU A 356 27.06 17.27 -3.76
CA LEU A 356 27.70 18.01 -2.66
C LEU A 356 28.74 19.00 -3.16
N THR A 357 29.42 18.69 -4.27
CA THR A 357 30.33 19.63 -4.95
C THR A 357 29.55 20.81 -5.54
N ALA A 358 28.43 20.53 -6.22
CA ALA A 358 27.55 21.55 -6.79
C ALA A 358 26.94 22.44 -5.70
N ALA A 359 26.40 21.84 -4.63
CA ALA A 359 25.85 22.57 -3.49
C ALA A 359 26.90 23.47 -2.85
N TYR A 360 28.12 22.97 -2.59
CA TYR A 360 29.20 23.79 -2.03
C TYR A 360 29.54 24.99 -2.93
N LYS A 361 29.63 24.78 -4.25
CA LYS A 361 29.87 25.87 -5.22
C LYS A 361 28.73 26.89 -5.20
N GLU A 362 27.48 26.44 -5.12
CA GLU A 362 26.32 27.33 -5.04
C GLU A 362 26.34 28.15 -3.75
N VAL A 363 26.73 27.56 -2.61
CA VAL A 363 26.93 28.32 -1.36
C VAL A 363 27.98 29.43 -1.55
N GLN A 364 29.11 29.12 -2.18
CA GLN A 364 30.18 30.09 -2.43
C GLN A 364 29.75 31.25 -3.34
N GLN A 365 28.76 31.03 -4.21
CA GLN A 365 28.21 32.08 -5.06
C GLN A 365 27.25 33.00 -4.30
N GLN A 366 26.61 32.51 -3.24
CA GLN A 366 25.62 33.26 -2.47
C GLN A 366 26.23 33.99 -1.25
N ILE A 367 27.26 33.43 -0.61
CA ILE A 367 27.82 33.94 0.65
C ILE A 367 29.34 33.76 0.72
N ASP A 368 30.06 34.74 1.27
CA ASP A 368 31.49 34.61 1.59
C ASP A 368 31.69 33.72 2.83
N ILE A 369 31.99 32.45 2.60
CA ILE A 369 32.28 31.46 3.65
C ILE A 369 33.79 31.36 3.91
N ASP A 370 34.15 30.90 5.10
CA ASP A 370 35.54 30.55 5.42
C ASP A 370 35.88 29.12 4.93
N PRO A 371 36.70 28.95 3.88
CA PRO A 371 37.03 27.62 3.34
C PRO A 371 37.89 26.77 4.31
N LYS A 372 38.43 27.37 5.38
CA LYS A 372 39.15 26.65 6.43
C LYS A 372 38.24 26.17 7.56
N ARG A 373 36.96 26.53 7.55
CA ARG A 373 35.96 26.16 8.56
C ARG A 373 34.69 25.64 7.90
N VAL A 374 34.84 24.56 7.14
CA VAL A 374 33.74 23.81 6.51
C VAL A 374 33.54 22.49 7.26
N TYR A 375 32.33 22.24 7.73
CA TYR A 375 31.95 21.05 8.47
C TYR A 375 30.75 20.40 7.80
N ILE A 376 30.59 19.10 8.01
CA ILE A 376 29.48 18.34 7.42
C ILE A 376 28.85 17.42 8.47
N GLY A 377 27.58 17.10 8.31
CA GLY A 377 26.92 16.15 9.19
C GLY A 377 25.59 15.71 8.68
N GLY A 378 25.07 14.65 9.27
CA GLY A 378 23.78 14.12 8.88
C GLY A 378 23.34 12.92 9.67
N PHE A 379 22.07 12.57 9.48
CA PHE A 379 21.44 11.42 10.10
C PHE A 379 21.45 10.23 9.14
N SER A 380 21.77 9.03 9.61
CA SER A 380 21.64 7.78 8.86
C SER A 380 22.25 7.82 7.44
N SER A 381 21.43 7.94 6.39
CA SER A 381 21.90 8.04 5.01
C SER A 381 22.71 9.33 4.78
N GLY A 382 22.34 10.44 5.40
CA GLY A 382 23.15 11.67 5.39
C GLY A 382 24.49 11.50 6.11
N GLY A 383 24.57 10.57 7.07
CA GLY A 383 25.85 10.12 7.66
C GLY A 383 26.74 9.40 6.64
N TYR A 384 26.14 8.55 5.80
CA TYR A 384 26.82 7.92 4.66
C TYR A 384 27.34 8.98 3.69
N GLY A 385 26.48 9.89 3.23
CA GLY A 385 26.87 10.95 2.29
C GLY A 385 27.96 11.87 2.83
N SER A 386 27.94 12.13 4.15
CA SER A 386 29.02 12.87 4.83
C SER A 386 30.37 12.14 4.68
N MET A 387 30.40 10.82 4.86
CA MET A 387 31.63 10.03 4.71
C MET A 387 32.12 9.99 3.26
N ILE A 388 31.22 9.85 2.30
CA ILE A 388 31.56 9.90 0.87
C ILE A 388 32.20 11.25 0.48
N ALA A 389 31.67 12.37 0.98
CA ALA A 389 32.26 13.69 0.77
C ALA A 389 33.67 13.81 1.39
N LEU A 390 33.87 13.24 2.58
CA LEU A 390 35.17 13.20 3.25
C LEU A 390 36.20 12.41 2.45
N PHE A 391 35.84 11.18 2.04
CA PHE A 391 36.72 10.23 1.37
C PHE A 391 37.09 10.67 -0.04
N SER A 392 36.14 11.23 -0.78
CA SER A 392 36.40 11.80 -2.12
C SER A 392 37.27 13.04 -2.06
N GLY A 393 37.19 13.83 -0.97
CA GLY A 393 37.88 15.11 -0.87
C GLY A 393 37.42 16.17 -1.87
N SER A 394 36.25 15.96 -2.47
CA SER A 394 35.61 16.86 -3.42
C SER A 394 35.29 18.24 -2.86
N ILE A 395 35.06 18.32 -1.55
CA ILE A 395 34.82 19.57 -0.81
C ILE A 395 35.79 19.70 0.39
N PRO A 396 36.17 20.94 0.78
CA PRO A 396 37.25 21.19 1.75
C PRO A 396 36.84 21.01 3.22
N VAL A 397 36.00 20.01 3.51
CA VAL A 397 35.55 19.66 4.87
C VAL A 397 36.74 19.46 5.82
N LYS A 398 36.61 19.97 7.04
CA LYS A 398 37.59 19.90 8.13
C LYS A 398 37.12 19.06 9.31
N GLY A 399 35.83 18.81 9.42
CA GLY A 399 35.33 17.87 10.41
C GLY A 399 33.87 17.50 10.20
N PHE A 400 33.41 16.52 10.96
CA PHE A 400 32.08 15.95 10.80
C PHE A 400 31.34 15.64 12.10
N VAL A 401 30.00 15.68 12.04
CA VAL A 401 29.09 15.22 13.10
C VAL A 401 28.01 14.36 12.46
N ILE A 402 28.06 13.04 12.66
CA ILE A 402 27.10 12.10 12.04
C ILE A 402 26.33 11.35 13.12
N LEU A 403 25.04 11.10 12.90
CA LEU A 403 24.16 10.41 13.84
C LEU A 403 23.63 9.11 13.24
N CYS A 404 23.77 8.00 13.96
CA CYS A 404 23.30 6.67 13.59
C CYS A 404 23.59 6.33 12.11
N PRO A 405 24.84 6.56 11.62
CA PRO A 405 25.10 6.52 10.19
C PRO A 405 24.87 5.13 9.61
N GLU A 406 24.33 5.11 8.39
CA GLU A 406 24.68 4.04 7.47
C GLU A 406 26.13 4.27 7.03
N LEU A 407 26.94 3.22 6.99
CA LEU A 407 28.37 3.37 6.73
C LEU A 407 28.71 2.84 5.33
N PRO A 408 29.57 3.54 4.57
CA PRO A 408 30.15 3.00 3.35
C PRO A 408 31.14 1.86 3.68
N ALA A 409 31.85 1.37 2.66
CA ALA A 409 33.02 0.55 2.89
C ALA A 409 34.04 1.28 3.78
N ASP A 410 34.84 0.52 4.51
CA ASP A 410 35.93 1.09 5.30
C ASP A 410 36.92 1.82 4.37
N PRO A 411 37.48 2.96 4.80
CA PRO A 411 38.43 3.68 3.98
C PRO A 411 39.72 2.88 3.78
N ASP A 412 40.23 2.93 2.56
CA ASP A 412 41.55 2.42 2.24
C ASP A 412 42.67 3.30 2.85
N ASP A 413 43.91 2.83 2.77
CA ASP A 413 45.04 3.52 3.38
C ASP A 413 45.33 4.88 2.74
N ALA A 414 45.01 5.07 1.45
CA ALA A 414 45.18 6.34 0.76
C ALA A 414 44.15 7.37 1.25
N GLN A 415 42.90 6.96 1.42
CA GLN A 415 41.83 7.75 2.01
C GLN A 415 42.15 8.12 3.46
N LEU A 416 42.63 7.18 4.28
CA LEU A 416 43.06 7.47 5.65
C LEU A 416 44.22 8.48 5.68
N ALA A 417 45.24 8.30 4.84
CA ALA A 417 46.35 9.24 4.73
C ALA A 417 45.88 10.64 4.32
N LEU A 418 44.92 10.74 3.40
CA LEU A 418 44.30 12.00 2.99
C LEU A 418 43.59 12.67 4.18
N LEU A 419 42.76 11.94 4.92
CA LEU A 419 42.04 12.46 6.09
C LEU A 419 43.00 12.93 7.19
N ALA A 420 44.05 12.14 7.49
CA ALA A 420 45.07 12.50 8.46
C ALA A 420 45.86 13.75 8.03
N LYS A 421 46.28 13.83 6.76
CA LYS A 421 46.95 15.01 6.19
C LYS A 421 46.08 16.27 6.28
N ARG A 422 44.77 16.12 6.07
CA ARG A 422 43.78 17.21 6.20
C ARG A 422 43.43 17.53 7.65
N LYS A 423 43.95 16.76 8.61
CA LYS A 423 43.70 16.88 10.06
C LYS A 423 42.20 16.81 10.38
N ILE A 424 41.49 15.90 9.72
CA ILE A 424 40.05 15.72 9.94
C ILE A 424 39.79 15.27 11.37
N ARG A 425 38.76 15.87 11.99
CA ARG A 425 38.26 15.51 13.31
C ARG A 425 36.76 15.32 13.23
N GLY A 426 36.20 14.40 14.01
CA GLY A 426 34.75 14.22 13.97
C GLY A 426 34.17 13.53 15.17
N THR A 427 32.84 13.51 15.21
CA THR A 427 32.07 12.76 16.20
C THR A 427 31.05 11.89 15.48
N LEU A 428 31.08 10.59 15.79
CA LEU A 428 30.01 9.66 15.49
C LEU A 428 29.11 9.59 16.72
N LEU A 429 27.88 10.04 16.56
CA LEU A 429 26.80 9.90 17.53
C LEU A 429 26.00 8.65 17.15
N THR A 430 25.64 7.85 18.14
CA THR A 430 24.76 6.71 17.95
C THR A 430 23.93 6.46 19.20
N THR A 431 23.12 5.42 19.14
CA THR A 431 22.12 5.08 20.14
C THR A 431 22.28 3.61 20.50
N GLU A 432 21.95 3.27 21.75
CA GLU A 432 22.20 1.95 22.32
C GLU A 432 21.51 0.81 21.56
N PHE A 433 20.33 1.06 20.98
CA PHE A 433 19.59 0.05 20.22
C PHE A 433 19.70 0.23 18.70
N ASP A 434 20.66 1.01 18.18
CA ASP A 434 20.99 0.96 16.75
C ASP A 434 21.61 -0.40 16.42
N ARG A 435 20.94 -1.16 15.54
CA ARG A 435 21.39 -2.48 15.07
C ARG A 435 22.80 -2.49 14.45
N ARG A 436 23.34 -1.32 14.08
CA ARG A 436 24.66 -1.15 13.44
C ARG A 436 25.75 -0.68 14.41
N ILE A 437 25.48 -0.61 15.71
CA ILE A 437 26.41 -0.05 16.70
C ILE A 437 27.79 -0.70 16.69
N GLU A 438 27.88 -2.03 16.52
CA GLU A 438 29.17 -2.73 16.47
C GLU A 438 29.97 -2.39 15.20
N ARG A 439 29.30 -2.29 14.04
CA ARG A 439 29.93 -1.81 12.80
C ARG A 439 30.41 -0.37 12.96
N GLN A 440 29.64 0.49 13.62
CA GLN A 440 30.01 1.89 13.88
C GLN A 440 31.20 2.01 14.83
N LYS A 441 31.29 1.16 15.87
CA LYS A 441 32.48 1.06 16.75
C LYS A 441 33.72 0.65 15.96
N ALA A 442 33.61 -0.40 15.13
CA ALA A 442 34.71 -0.89 14.30
C ALA A 442 35.21 0.20 13.34
N PHE A 443 34.29 0.93 12.70
CA PHE A 443 34.61 2.03 11.81
C PHE A 443 35.35 3.19 12.51
N VAL A 444 34.91 3.59 13.71
CA VAL A 444 35.61 4.59 14.53
C VAL A 444 37.02 4.12 14.89
N ASN A 445 37.18 2.84 15.25
CA ASN A 445 38.49 2.27 15.54
C ASN A 445 39.40 2.30 14.31
N ARG A 446 38.89 1.96 13.11
CA ARG A 446 39.63 2.03 11.85
C ARG A 446 40.11 3.45 11.54
N LEU A 447 39.24 4.45 11.68
CA LEU A 447 39.61 5.86 11.50
C LEU A 447 40.68 6.33 12.49
N ASN A 448 40.52 5.99 13.78
CA ASN A 448 41.49 6.35 14.81
C ASN A 448 42.85 5.66 14.60
N ALA A 449 42.87 4.40 14.17
CA ALA A 449 44.09 3.68 13.79
C ALA A 449 44.81 4.38 12.62
N GLY A 450 44.03 4.93 11.67
CA GLY A 450 44.51 5.80 10.59
C GLY A 450 44.89 7.22 11.00
N ARG A 451 44.97 7.53 12.30
CA ARG A 451 45.29 8.86 12.87
C ARG A 451 44.26 9.95 12.54
N VAL A 452 43.02 9.57 12.23
CA VAL A 452 41.88 10.49 12.11
C VAL A 452 41.18 10.56 13.47
N ALA A 453 41.14 11.74 14.09
CA ALA A 453 40.66 11.87 15.47
C ALA A 453 39.12 11.85 15.53
N VAL A 454 38.54 10.70 15.90
CA VAL A 454 37.08 10.50 15.94
C VAL A 454 36.62 10.10 17.34
N LYS A 455 35.63 10.83 17.87
CA LYS A 455 34.92 10.48 19.10
C LYS A 455 33.66 9.68 18.79
N LEU A 456 33.43 8.61 19.54
CA LEU A 456 32.15 7.91 19.58
C LEU A 456 31.36 8.37 20.80
N LYS A 457 30.07 8.68 20.62
CA LYS A 457 29.12 8.86 21.73
C LYS A 457 27.90 8.00 21.51
N ILE A 458 27.53 7.24 22.54
CA ILE A 458 26.38 6.36 22.55
C ILE A 458 25.36 6.95 23.53
N THR A 459 24.13 7.16 23.07
CA THR A 459 23.01 7.63 23.90
C THR A 459 22.09 6.45 24.26
N PRO A 460 21.52 6.41 25.47
CA PRO A 460 20.79 5.24 25.96
C PRO A 460 19.39 5.09 25.36
N ASN A 461 18.85 3.87 25.43
CA ASN A 461 17.43 3.55 25.35
C ASN A 461 16.65 3.94 24.06
N ILE A 462 17.31 4.25 22.95
CA ILE A 462 16.62 4.52 21.69
C ILE A 462 17.23 3.73 20.53
N GLY A 463 16.40 3.41 19.54
CA GLY A 463 16.81 2.78 18.27
C GLY A 463 17.46 3.80 17.32
N GLN A 464 17.45 3.52 16.03
CA GLN A 464 17.95 4.42 14.98
C GLN A 464 17.06 5.68 14.89
N TRP A 465 17.29 6.66 15.77
CA TRP A 465 16.46 7.86 15.89
C TRP A 465 17.22 9.05 16.49
N TYR A 466 16.58 10.22 16.47
CA TYR A 466 17.10 11.47 17.04
C TYR A 466 16.99 11.46 18.57
N PRO A 467 18.10 11.58 19.33
CA PRO A 467 18.03 11.76 20.78
C PRO A 467 17.53 13.16 21.13
N GLU A 468 16.78 13.29 22.23
CA GLU A 468 16.22 14.58 22.68
C GLU A 468 17.31 15.64 22.91
N ASN A 469 18.48 15.22 23.37
CA ASN A 469 19.63 16.10 23.63
C ASN A 469 20.57 16.25 22.41
N LEU A 470 20.11 15.95 21.19
CA LEU A 470 20.90 16.10 19.97
C LEU A 470 21.51 17.51 19.82
N PRO A 471 20.80 18.62 20.08
CA PRO A 471 21.39 19.96 19.98
C PRO A 471 22.66 20.12 20.84
N GLN A 472 22.65 19.61 22.06
CA GLN A 472 23.79 19.66 22.98
C GLN A 472 24.94 18.77 22.49
N LEU A 473 24.62 17.61 21.91
CA LEU A 473 25.62 16.71 21.34
C LEU A 473 26.31 17.32 20.12
N ILE A 474 25.56 18.01 19.25
CA ILE A 474 26.10 18.77 18.11
C ILE A 474 27.05 19.86 18.62
N ASP A 475 26.64 20.66 19.61
CA ASP A 475 27.49 21.73 20.16
C ASP A 475 28.79 21.19 20.75
N GLN A 476 28.72 20.08 21.47
CA GLN A 476 29.90 19.40 22.03
C GLN A 476 30.81 18.84 20.93
N ALA A 477 30.25 18.30 19.85
CA ALA A 477 31.01 17.81 18.71
C ALA A 477 31.71 18.95 17.96
N LEU A 478 31.00 20.06 17.72
CA LEU A 478 31.57 21.29 17.16
C LEU A 478 32.66 21.88 18.05
N LYS A 479 32.62 21.69 19.38
CA LYS A 479 33.66 22.17 20.31
C LYS A 479 34.92 21.30 20.25
N PHE A 480 34.77 20.03 19.90
CA PHE A 480 35.89 19.11 19.77
C PHE A 480 36.71 19.38 18.51
N MET A 481 36.08 19.84 17.42
CA MET A 481 36.71 20.12 16.14
C MET A 481 37.44 21.46 16.18
#